data_AF-A0A7T7CBV2-F1
#
_entry.id   AF-A0A7T7CBV2-F1
#
_cell.length_a   1.000
_cell.length_b   1.000
_cell.length_c   1.000
_cell.angle_alpha   90.00
_cell.angle_beta   90.00
_cell.angle_gamma   90.00
#
_symmetry.space_group_name_H-M   'P 1'
#
loop_
_entity.id
_entity.type
_entity.pdbx_description
1 polymer ?
#
loop_
_entity_poly.entity_id
_entity_poly.type
_entity_poly.pdbx_seq_one_letter_code
_entity_poly.pdbx_strand_id
1 'polypeptide(L)'
;MSKPDELDQHALEEALEQQGLTHLNVRKHGNHLVIYSVEDGERVNRARLTKVSTQYYQLGMANHRGKWESTPFKGIMEEIIDLLINDFAFAIAPW
;
A
#
# COMPACT_ATOMS: atom_id res chain seq x y z
N MET A 1 0.51 -0.84 -24.40
CA MET A 1 0.28 -1.91 -23.41
C MET A 1 1.04 -1.51 -22.17
N SER A 2 0.35 -1.13 -21.10
CA SER A 2 1.00 -0.74 -19.84
C SER A 2 1.80 -1.90 -19.28
N LYS A 3 2.89 -1.64 -18.57
CA LYS A 3 3.66 -2.73 -17.94
C LYS A 3 2.77 -3.41 -16.89
N PRO A 4 2.84 -4.73 -16.67
CA PRO A 4 2.00 -5.43 -15.69
C PRO A 4 1.98 -4.77 -14.30
N ASP A 5 3.10 -4.19 -13.88
CA ASP A 5 3.20 -3.53 -12.58
C ASP A 5 2.57 -2.11 -12.54
N GLU A 6 2.34 -1.46 -13.69
CA GLU A 6 1.58 -0.20 -13.76
C GLU A 6 0.08 -0.47 -13.59
N LEU A 7 -0.39 -1.64 -14.02
CA LEU A 7 -1.76 -2.09 -13.76
C LEU A 7 -1.97 -2.34 -12.26
N ASP A 8 -1.00 -2.96 -11.60
CA ASP A 8 -1.06 -3.24 -10.16
C ASP A 8 -1.12 -1.95 -9.32
N GLN A 9 -0.36 -0.92 -9.70
CA GLN A 9 -0.43 0.38 -9.01
C GLN A 9 -1.82 0.99 -9.13
N HIS A 10 -2.35 1.06 -10.36
CA HIS A 10 -3.64 1.68 -10.62
C HIS A 10 -4.78 0.92 -9.93
N ALA A 11 -4.74 -0.42 -9.96
CA ALA A 11 -5.71 -1.25 -9.27
C ALA A 11 -5.71 -1.01 -7.75
N LEU A 12 -4.54 -0.82 -7.14
CA LEU A 12 -4.44 -0.50 -5.72
C LEU A 12 -4.97 0.91 -5.42
N GLU A 13 -4.70 1.89 -6.27
CA GLU A 13 -5.24 3.25 -6.14
C GLU A 13 -6.77 3.25 -6.21
N GLU A 14 -7.35 2.62 -7.23
CA GLU A 14 -8.80 2.50 -7.40
C GLU A 14 -9.46 1.79 -6.21
N ALA A 15 -8.85 0.71 -5.71
CA ALA A 15 -9.39 -0.02 -4.56
C ALA A 15 -9.38 0.83 -3.27
N LEU A 16 -8.34 1.63 -3.04
CA LEU A 16 -8.29 2.55 -1.89
C LEU A 16 -9.33 3.68 -2.03
N GLU A 17 -9.49 4.23 -3.23
CA GLU A 17 -10.48 5.28 -3.51
C GLU A 17 -11.92 4.78 -3.34
N GLN A 18 -12.23 3.56 -3.79
CA GLN A 18 -13.54 2.92 -3.59
C GLN A 18 -13.90 2.74 -2.12
N GLN A 19 -12.91 2.67 -1.24
CA GLN A 19 -13.06 2.57 0.21
C GLN A 19 -13.07 3.96 0.89
N GLY A 20 -13.09 5.04 0.12
CA GLY A 20 -13.10 6.42 0.61
C GLY A 20 -11.75 6.94 1.11
N LEU A 21 -10.66 6.22 0.87
CA LEU A 21 -9.31 6.56 1.33
C LEU A 21 -8.59 7.50 0.35
N THR A 22 -9.26 8.57 -0.05
CA THR A 22 -8.79 9.50 -1.11
C THR A 22 -7.58 10.35 -0.70
N HIS A 23 -7.18 10.33 0.57
CA HIS A 23 -5.96 10.99 1.07
C HIS A 23 -4.70 10.15 0.82
N LEU A 24 -4.85 8.90 0.39
CA LEU A 24 -3.76 7.99 0.09
C LEU A 24 -3.41 8.03 -1.40
N ASN A 25 -2.12 7.89 -1.67
CA ASN A 25 -1.56 7.78 -3.01
C ASN A 25 -0.70 6.52 -3.05
N VAL A 26 -0.52 5.94 -4.25
CA VAL A 26 0.38 4.82 -4.46
C VAL A 26 1.54 5.25 -5.34
N ARG A 27 2.72 4.71 -5.09
CA ARG A 27 3.86 4.80 -6.01
C ARG A 27 4.57 3.48 -6.10
N LYS A 28 5.06 3.16 -7.29
CA LYS A 28 5.97 2.03 -7.47
C LYS A 28 7.40 2.39 -7.03
N HIS A 29 8.04 1.48 -6.30
CA HIS A 29 9.46 1.54 -5.98
C HIS A 29 10.08 0.12 -5.97
N GLY A 30 10.83 -0.24 -7.02
CA GLY A 30 11.31 -1.61 -7.18
C GLY A 30 10.15 -2.59 -7.34
N ASN A 31 10.11 -3.62 -6.49
CA ASN A 31 9.00 -4.58 -6.39
C ASN A 31 7.94 -4.19 -5.34
N HIS A 32 7.97 -2.96 -4.84
CA HIS A 32 7.01 -2.45 -3.87
C HIS A 32 5.99 -1.52 -4.53
N LEU A 33 4.74 -1.67 -4.13
CA LEU A 33 3.72 -0.62 -4.21
C LEU A 33 3.68 0.06 -2.85
N VAL A 34 4.12 1.32 -2.79
CA VAL A 34 4.20 2.09 -1.54
C VAL A 34 2.97 2.97 -1.45
N ILE A 35 2.19 2.77 -0.39
CA ILE A 35 1.04 3.60 -0.01
C ILE A 35 1.57 4.73 0.86
N TYR A 36 1.25 5.97 0.51
CA TYR A 36 1.69 7.16 1.22
C TYR A 36 0.60 8.23 1.23
N SER A 37 0.65 9.13 2.20
CA SER A 37 -0.12 10.37 2.21
C SER A 37 0.79 11.57 1.96
N VAL A 38 0.20 12.74 1.72
CA VAL A 38 0.90 14.03 1.71
C VAL A 38 0.41 14.86 2.88
N GLU A 39 1.30 15.18 3.82
CA GLU A 39 1.01 15.95 5.03
C GLU A 39 2.01 17.09 5.13
N ASP A 40 1.53 18.32 5.33
CA ASP A 40 2.36 19.54 5.32
C ASP A 40 3.29 19.68 4.10
N GLY A 41 2.86 19.15 2.95
CA GLY A 41 3.63 19.12 1.70
C GLY A 41 4.69 18.02 1.63
N GLU A 42 4.83 17.19 2.67
CA GLU A 42 5.77 16.09 2.75
C GLU A 42 5.10 14.73 2.55
N ARG A 43 5.83 13.78 1.95
CA ARG A 43 5.33 12.42 1.75
C ARG A 43 5.52 11.59 3.02
N VAL A 44 4.43 11.06 3.56
CA VAL A 44 4.44 10.18 4.72
C VAL A 44 4.11 8.76 4.26
N ASN A 45 5.10 7.86 4.35
CA ASN A 45 4.90 6.45 4.01
C ASN A 45 3.97 5.79 5.06
N ARG A 46 3.00 4.99 4.59
CA ARG A 46 2.01 4.31 5.43
C ARG A 46 2.25 2.80 5.46
N ALA A 47 2.07 2.20 4.30
CA ALA A 47 2.18 0.76 4.09
C ALA A 47 2.84 0.49 2.74
N ARG A 48 3.20 -0.77 2.52
CA ARG A 48 3.66 -1.25 1.22
C ARG A 48 3.17 -2.67 0.95
N LEU A 49 2.83 -2.93 -0.30
CA LEU A 49 2.62 -4.27 -0.84
C LEU A 49 3.88 -4.66 -1.61
N THR A 50 4.59 -5.67 -1.11
CA THR A 50 5.80 -6.19 -1.77
C THR A 50 5.43 -7.37 -2.64
N LYS A 51 5.61 -7.27 -3.96
CA LYS A 51 5.36 -8.37 -4.89
C LYS A 51 6.36 -9.49 -4.65
N VAL A 52 5.86 -10.65 -4.19
CA VAL A 52 6.69 -11.84 -3.89
C VAL A 52 6.59 -12.89 -5.00
N SER A 53 5.53 -12.86 -5.79
CA SER A 53 5.36 -13.63 -7.03
C SER A 53 4.35 -12.93 -7.94
N THR A 54 3.98 -13.55 -9.06
CA THR A 54 3.05 -12.96 -10.04
C THR A 54 1.71 -12.54 -9.42
N GLN A 55 1.20 -13.30 -8.44
CA GLN A 55 -0.15 -13.08 -7.88
C GLN A 55 -0.15 -12.66 -6.41
N TYR A 56 1.00 -12.74 -5.72
CA TYR A 56 1.06 -12.58 -4.27
C TYR A 56 1.87 -11.36 -3.84
N TYR A 57 1.36 -10.71 -2.80
CA TYR A 57 1.97 -9.57 -2.14
C TYR A 57 2.15 -9.86 -0.66
N GLN A 58 3.22 -9.32 -0.07
CA GLN A 58 3.45 -9.29 1.36
C GLN A 58 3.24 -7.88 1.90
N LEU A 59 2.47 -7.75 2.98
CA LEU A 59 2.24 -6.47 3.65
C LEU A 59 3.46 -6.06 4.47
N GLY A 60 3.87 -4.80 4.36
CA GLY A 60 4.80 -4.14 5.27
C GLY A 60 4.26 -2.78 5.68
N MET A 61 4.65 -2.31 6.86
CA MET A 61 4.22 -1.02 7.40
C MET A 61 5.44 -0.13 7.68
N ALA A 62 5.27 1.18 7.52
CA ALA A 62 6.24 2.13 8.01
C ALA A 62 5.93 2.45 9.47
N ASN A 63 6.94 2.45 10.33
CA ASN A 63 6.78 3.02 11.66
C ASN A 63 6.89 4.56 11.61
N HIS A 64 6.63 5.24 12.73
CA HIS A 64 6.69 6.70 12.84
C HIS A 64 8.06 7.33 12.49
N ARG A 65 9.12 6.51 12.34
CA ARG A 65 10.46 6.96 11.91
C ARG A 65 10.73 6.69 10.42
N GLY A 66 9.72 6.25 9.68
CA GLY A 66 9.84 5.89 8.26
C GLY A 66 10.59 4.58 8.01
N LYS A 67 10.89 3.78 9.05
CA LYS A 67 11.53 2.47 8.87
C LYS A 67 10.47 1.42 8.52
N TRP A 68 10.79 0.60 7.51
CA TRP A 68 9.94 -0.51 7.09
C TRP A 68 10.03 -1.71 8.02
N GLU A 69 8.87 -2.21 8.43
CA GLU A 69 8.70 -3.44 9.17
C GLU A 69 7.86 -4.41 8.34
N SER A 70 8.38 -5.62 8.14
CA SER A 70 7.68 -6.67 7.41
C SER A 70 6.67 -7.36 8.31
N THR A 71 5.47 -7.62 7.79
CA THR A 71 4.48 -8.46 8.48
C THR A 71 4.56 -9.90 7.95
N PRO A 72 4.02 -10.90 8.67
CA PRO A 72 3.92 -12.27 8.14
C PRO A 72 2.82 -12.43 7.09
N PHE A 73 1.97 -11.41 6.88
CA PHE A 73 0.78 -11.52 6.04
C PHE A 73 1.13 -11.46 4.56
N LYS A 74 0.67 -12.47 3.84
CA LYS A 74 0.84 -12.68 2.40
C LYS A 74 -0.46 -13.16 1.80
N GLY A 75 -0.78 -12.66 0.61
CA GLY A 75 -2.03 -12.95 -0.05
C GLY A 75 -2.08 -12.33 -1.44
N ILE A 76 -3.21 -12.51 -2.13
CA ILE A 76 -3.49 -11.71 -3.33
C ILE A 76 -3.73 -10.26 -2.95
N MET A 77 -3.73 -9.35 -3.93
CA MET A 77 -3.87 -7.92 -3.67
C MET A 77 -5.12 -7.58 -2.86
N GLU A 78 -6.27 -8.14 -3.23
CA GLU A 78 -7.56 -7.94 -2.55
C GLU A 78 -7.48 -8.33 -1.06
N GLU A 79 -6.98 -9.53 -0.75
CA GLU A 79 -6.81 -10.00 0.64
C GLU A 79 -5.90 -9.07 1.46
N ILE A 80 -4.83 -8.56 0.86
CA ILE A 80 -3.91 -7.66 1.56
C ILE A 80 -4.53 -6.27 1.76
N ILE A 81 -5.33 -5.79 0.81
CA ILE A 81 -6.07 -4.53 0.96
C ILE A 81 -7.11 -4.67 2.06
N ASP A 82 -7.91 -5.73 2.04
CA ASP A 82 -8.92 -5.99 3.06
C ASP A 82 -8.30 -6.08 4.45
N LEU A 83 -7.17 -6.79 4.58
CA LEU A 83 -6.42 -6.86 5.82
C LEU A 83 -5.93 -5.47 6.27
N LEU A 84 -5.37 -4.69 5.34
CA LEU A 84 -4.86 -3.35 5.64
C LEU A 84 -5.98 -2.42 6.13
N ILE A 85 -7.17 -2.49 5.53
CA ILE A 85 -8.30 -1.61 5.83
C ILE A 85 -9.01 -2.04 7.11
N ASN A 86 -9.22 -3.34 7.32
CA ASN A 86 -10.03 -3.82 8.44
C ASN A 86 -9.22 -4.02 9.72
N ASP A 87 -8.00 -4.56 9.62
CA ASP A 87 -7.20 -4.94 10.80
C ASP A 87 -6.07 -3.93 11.10
N PHE A 88 -5.61 -3.19 10.08
CA PHE A 88 -4.51 -2.22 10.19
C PHE A 88 -4.90 -0.80 9.80
N ALA A 89 -6.18 -0.43 9.95
CA ALA A 89 -6.69 0.91 9.60
C ALA A 89 -5.84 2.05 10.20
N PHE A 90 -5.31 1.86 11.41
CA PHE A 90 -4.44 2.83 12.09
C PHE A 90 -3.16 3.16 11.31
N ALA A 91 -2.66 2.24 10.46
CA ALA A 91 -1.44 2.43 9.69
C ALA A 91 -1.65 3.34 8.48
N ILE A 92 -2.90 3.51 8.03
CA ILE A 92 -3.30 4.29 6.84
C ILE A 92 -4.18 5.50 7.17
N ALA A 93 -4.52 5.69 8.44
CA ALA A 93 -5.21 6.90 8.91
C ALA A 93 -4.33 8.15 8.68
N PRO A 94 -4.94 9.30 8.38
CA PRO A 94 -4.27 10.60 8.52
C PRO A 94 -3.71 10.75 9.95
N TRP A 95 -2.60 11.47 10.08
CA TRP A 95 -2.09 11.86 11.40
C TRP A 95 -2.73 13.14 11.92
#